data_AF-A0A142YFI2-F1
#
_entry.id   AF-A0A142YFI2-F1
#
_cell.length_a   1.000
_cell.length_b   1.000
_cell.length_c   1.000
_cell.angle_alpha   90.00
_cell.angle_beta   90.00
_cell.angle_gamma   90.00
#
_symmetry.space_group_name_H-M   'P 1'
#
loop_
_entity.id
_entity.type
_entity.pdbx_description
1 polymer ?
#
loop_
_entity_poly.entity_id
_entity_poly.type
_entity_poly.pdbx_seq_one_letter_code
_entity_poly.pdbx_strand_id
1 'polypeptide(L)'
;MINPQAAERFMAAPWLESEDRELKEQLLRSLAEERAPKGAILLAQGQINDHLSFLIEGTAEIERRSEGRVDPITTLTAPAVFGTTSFFRPAPPRPPSGPPRTSGF
;
A
#
# COMPACT_ATOMS: atom_id res chain seq x y z
N MET A 1 -3.07 -3.02 -20.56
CA MET A 1 -3.44 -4.45 -20.60
C MET A 1 -2.47 -5.16 -19.69
N ILE A 2 -2.98 -5.91 -18.70
CA ILE A 2 -2.14 -6.59 -17.71
C ILE A 2 -1.52 -7.83 -18.36
N ASN A 3 -0.24 -8.06 -18.12
CA ASN A 3 0.49 -9.26 -18.54
C ASN A 3 -0.21 -10.53 -17.99
N PRO A 4 -0.42 -11.58 -18.81
CA PRO A 4 -1.03 -12.83 -18.37
C PRO A 4 -0.40 -13.43 -17.10
N GLN A 5 0.93 -13.38 -16.97
CA GLN A 5 1.61 -13.90 -15.76
C GLN A 5 1.34 -13.03 -14.53
N ALA A 6 1.22 -11.71 -14.71
CA ALA A 6 0.84 -10.78 -13.65
C ALA A 6 -0.60 -11.06 -13.19
N ALA A 7 -1.51 -11.31 -14.14
CA ALA A 7 -2.88 -11.69 -13.86
C ALA A 7 -2.96 -13.03 -13.09
N GLU A 8 -2.20 -14.05 -13.50
CA GLU A 8 -2.16 -15.33 -12.78
C GLU A 8 -1.68 -15.17 -11.34
N ARG A 9 -0.60 -14.40 -11.11
CA ARG A 9 -0.08 -14.12 -9.76
C ARG A 9 -1.08 -13.35 -8.91
N PHE A 10 -1.79 -12.39 -9.51
CA PHE A 10 -2.86 -11.67 -8.84
C PHE A 10 -3.98 -12.63 -8.42
N MET A 11 -4.47 -13.47 -9.34
CA MET A 11 -5.56 -14.42 -9.08
C MET A 11 -5.21 -15.48 -8.01
N ALA A 12 -3.93 -15.80 -7.87
CA ALA A 12 -3.40 -16.74 -6.88
C ALA A 12 -3.01 -16.07 -5.54
N ALA A 13 -3.26 -14.77 -5.38
CA ALA A 13 -2.82 -14.06 -4.18
C ALA A 13 -3.62 -14.52 -2.93
N PRO A 14 -2.97 -14.82 -1.79
CA PRO A 14 -3.63 -15.37 -0.60
C PRO A 14 -4.76 -14.50 -0.05
N TRP A 15 -4.63 -13.18 -0.18
CA TRP A 15 -5.62 -12.22 0.29
C TRP A 15 -6.88 -12.14 -0.60
N LEU A 16 -6.90 -12.83 -1.74
CA LEU A 16 -8.09 -13.04 -2.58
C LEU A 16 -8.72 -14.42 -2.38
N GLU A 17 -8.15 -15.34 -1.60
CA GLU A 17 -8.62 -16.74 -1.57
C GLU A 17 -10.11 -16.87 -1.20
N SER A 18 -10.64 -15.99 -0.33
CA SER A 18 -12.03 -15.96 0.10
C SER A 18 -13.02 -15.37 -0.91
N GLU A 19 -12.55 -14.69 -1.94
CA GLU A 19 -13.41 -13.92 -2.85
C GLU A 19 -13.97 -14.78 -3.99
N ASP A 20 -15.14 -14.42 -4.51
CA ASP A 20 -15.72 -15.04 -5.70
C ASP A 20 -14.81 -14.81 -6.92
N ARG A 21 -14.68 -15.82 -7.78
CA ARG A 21 -13.97 -15.71 -9.05
C ARG A 21 -14.47 -14.56 -9.91
N GLU A 22 -15.79 -14.33 -9.97
CA GLU A 22 -16.35 -13.24 -10.76
C GLU A 22 -15.85 -11.88 -10.25
N LEU A 23 -15.82 -11.70 -8.92
CA LEU A 23 -15.29 -10.49 -8.29
C LEU A 23 -13.80 -10.31 -8.57
N LYS A 24 -13.00 -11.37 -8.50
CA LYS A 24 -11.56 -11.31 -8.84
C LYS A 24 -11.33 -10.89 -10.28
N GLU A 25 -12.12 -11.42 -11.22
CA GLU A 25 -12.04 -11.04 -12.63
C GLU A 25 -12.46 -9.58 -12.86
N GLN A 26 -13.49 -9.09 -12.15
CA GLN A 26 -13.89 -7.68 -12.19
C GLN A 26 -12.78 -6.77 -11.63
N LEU A 27 -12.18 -7.13 -10.49
CA LEU A 27 -11.05 -6.41 -9.92
C LEU A 27 -9.88 -6.37 -10.91
N LEU A 28 -9.49 -7.51 -11.46
CA LEU A 28 -8.39 -7.59 -12.44
C LEU A 28 -8.61 -6.68 -13.64
N ARG A 29 -9.85 -6.56 -14.16
CA ARG A 29 -10.19 -5.67 -15.28
C ARG A 29 -10.08 -4.18 -14.92
N SER A 30 -10.22 -3.83 -13.64
CA SER A 30 -10.09 -2.45 -13.15
C SER A 30 -8.65 -2.03 -12.89
N LEU A 31 -7.71 -2.98 -12.86
CA LEU A 31 -6.31 -2.72 -12.51
C LEU A 31 -5.50 -2.20 -13.71
N ALA A 32 -4.55 -1.34 -13.39
CA ALA A 32 -3.48 -0.94 -14.30
C ALA A 32 -2.18 -1.65 -13.89
N GLU A 33 -1.47 -2.25 -14.85
CA GLU A 33 -0.12 -2.76 -14.60
C GLU A 33 0.86 -1.59 -14.62
N GLU A 34 1.60 -1.42 -13.53
CA GLU A 34 2.73 -0.50 -13.44
C GLU A 34 4.01 -1.25 -13.12
N ARG A 35 5.13 -0.78 -13.70
CA ARG A 35 6.46 -1.32 -13.45
C ARG A 35 7.35 -0.23 -12.91
N ALA A 36 7.98 -0.52 -11.79
CA ALA A 36 8.84 0.41 -11.10
C ALA A 36 10.28 -0.12 -11.10
N PRO A 37 11.28 0.67 -11.52
CA PRO A 37 12.67 0.28 -11.38
C PRO A 37 13.09 0.25 -9.91
N LYS A 38 14.22 -0.40 -9.62
CA LYS A 38 14.79 -0.42 -8.27
C LYS A 38 15.00 1.01 -7.75
N GLY A 39 14.53 1.28 -6.54
CA GLY A 39 14.64 2.59 -5.89
C GLY A 39 13.56 3.60 -6.30
N ALA A 40 12.62 3.22 -7.16
CA ALA A 40 11.46 4.05 -7.44
C ALA A 40 10.56 4.19 -6.19
N ILE A 41 10.06 5.41 -5.98
CA ILE A 41 9.12 5.69 -4.90
C ILE A 41 7.72 5.33 -5.40
N LEU A 42 7.14 4.27 -4.83
CA LEU A 42 5.78 3.82 -5.16
C LEU A 42 4.70 4.68 -4.48
N LEU A 43 4.97 5.12 -3.25
CA LEU A 43 4.10 6.00 -2.48
C LEU A 43 4.95 6.85 -1.54
N ALA A 44 4.86 8.17 -1.65
CA ALA A 44 5.62 9.07 -0.78
C ALA A 44 4.86 9.39 0.52
N GLN A 45 5.59 9.47 1.62
CA GLN A 45 5.04 9.86 2.92
C GLN A 45 4.40 11.27 2.83
N GLY A 46 3.14 11.38 3.28
CA GLY A 46 2.39 12.64 3.28
C GLY A 46 1.70 12.98 1.96
N GLN A 47 1.86 12.17 0.91
CA GLN A 47 1.04 12.30 -0.29
C GLN A 47 -0.35 11.70 -0.07
N ILE A 48 -1.34 12.29 -0.76
CA ILE A 48 -2.69 11.73 -0.85
C ILE A 48 -2.56 10.39 -1.58
N ASN A 49 -3.09 9.34 -0.96
CA ASN A 49 -3.22 8.05 -1.62
C ASN A 49 -4.63 7.89 -2.16
N ASP A 50 -4.78 7.91 -3.47
CA ASP A 50 -6.06 7.82 -4.18
C ASP A 50 -6.30 6.46 -4.84
N HIS A 51 -5.38 5.52 -4.67
CA HIS A 51 -5.50 4.17 -5.20
C HIS A 51 -4.96 3.12 -4.23
N LEU A 52 -5.26 1.85 -4.55
CA LEU A 52 -4.75 0.69 -3.84
C LEU A 52 -3.75 -0.02 -4.74
N SER A 53 -2.61 -0.41 -4.18
CA SER A 53 -1.53 -1.03 -4.95
C SER A 53 -1.33 -2.48 -4.55
N PHE A 54 -1.19 -3.33 -5.55
CA PHE A 54 -0.95 -4.76 -5.41
C PHE A 54 0.46 -5.09 -5.90
N LEU A 55 1.33 -5.51 -5.00
CA LEU A 55 2.67 -5.96 -5.35
C LEU A 55 2.58 -7.42 -5.82
N ILE A 56 2.72 -7.62 -7.12
CA ILE A 56 2.59 -8.92 -7.79
C ILE A 56 3.94 -9.58 -8.11
N GLU A 57 5.04 -8.84 -8.08
CA GLU A 57 6.40 -9.33 -8.31
C GLU A 57 7.43 -8.44 -7.58
N GLY A 58 8.52 -9.04 -7.12
CA GLY A 58 9.64 -8.34 -6.48
C GLY A 58 9.40 -8.01 -5.00
N THR A 59 10.12 -7.00 -4.53
CA THR A 59 10.06 -6.50 -3.15
C THR A 59 9.91 -4.99 -3.12
N ALA A 60 9.26 -4.48 -2.08
CA ALA A 60 9.14 -3.06 -1.80
C ALA A 60 9.54 -2.79 -0.35
N GLU A 61 10.29 -1.71 -0.12
CA GLU A 61 10.71 -1.30 1.22
C GLU A 61 9.75 -0.22 1.74
N ILE A 62 9.29 -0.38 2.97
CA ILE A 62 8.53 0.64 3.68
C ILE A 62 9.49 1.35 4.62
N GLU A 63 9.66 2.65 4.38
CA GLU A 63 10.51 3.51 5.18
C GLU A 63 9.69 4.66 5.79
N ARG A 64 10.12 5.14 6.95
CA ARG A 64 9.63 6.38 7.54
C ARG A 64 10.72 7.42 7.47
N ARG A 65 10.39 8.61 6.98
CA ARG A 65 11.27 9.78 7.05
C ARG A 65 10.82 10.71 8.18
N SER A 66 11.73 11.00 9.11
CA SER A 66 11.51 11.93 10.23
C SER A 66 12.78 12.75 10.45
N GLU A 67 12.69 14.08 10.54
CA GLU A 67 13.79 14.98 10.94
C GLU A 67 15.17 14.66 10.30
N GLY A 68 15.19 14.43 8.98
CA GLY A 68 16.43 14.14 8.23
C GLY A 68 16.93 12.69 8.33
N ARG A 69 16.25 11.84 9.09
CA ARG A 69 16.54 10.41 9.22
C ARG A 69 15.54 9.56 8.41
N VAL A 70 16.04 8.46 7.86
CA VAL A 70 15.26 7.42 7.21
C VAL A 70 15.34 6.17 8.08
N ASP A 71 14.18 5.71 8.56
CA ASP A 71 14.05 4.51 9.36
C ASP A 71 13.33 3.42 8.57
N PRO A 72 13.97 2.26 8.28
CA PRO A 72 13.32 1.15 7.63
C PRO A 72 12.29 0.54 8.60
N ILE A 73 11.05 0.38 8.13
CA ILE A 73 9.97 -0.23 8.91
C ILE A 73 9.89 -1.72 8.61
N THR A 74 9.78 -2.07 7.33
CA THR A 74 9.65 -3.46 6.88
C THR A 74 9.90 -3.58 5.38
N THR A 75 10.03 -4.82 4.91
CA THR A 75 10.11 -5.16 3.49
C THR A 75 8.90 -6.01 3.13
N LEU A 76 8.16 -5.61 2.10
CA LEU A 76 7.10 -6.38 1.49
C LEU A 76 7.67 -7.25 0.38
N THR A 77 7.23 -8.51 0.33
CA THR A 77 7.54 -9.44 -0.75
C THR A 77 6.24 -9.82 -1.44
N ALA A 78 6.25 -9.86 -2.77
CA ALA A 78 5.09 -10.31 -3.53
C ALA A 78 4.67 -11.75 -3.15
N PRO A 79 3.36 -12.07 -3.10
CA PRO A 79 2.23 -11.17 -3.29
C PRO A 79 1.90 -10.35 -2.01
N ALA A 80 1.73 -9.04 -2.15
CA ALA A 80 1.36 -8.17 -1.03
C ALA A 80 0.44 -7.01 -1.45
N VAL A 81 -0.29 -6.44 -0.49
CA VAL A 81 -1.13 -5.24 -0.68
C VAL A 81 -0.58 -4.12 0.19
N PHE A 82 -0.50 -2.91 -0.36
CA PHE A 82 -0.10 -1.72 0.39
C PHE A 82 -0.97 -0.52 0.02
N GLY A 83 -0.91 0.53 0.85
CA GLY A 83 -1.74 1.72 0.68
C GLY A 83 -3.19 1.60 1.20
N THR A 84 -3.59 0.44 1.76
CA THR A 84 -4.95 0.22 2.30
C THR A 84 -5.36 1.29 3.30
N THR A 85 -4.55 1.52 4.33
CA THR A 85 -4.88 2.46 5.41
C THR A 85 -4.98 3.90 4.91
N SER A 86 -4.06 4.35 4.06
CA SER A 86 -4.05 5.71 3.51
C SER A 86 -5.17 5.93 2.47
N PHE A 87 -5.56 4.88 1.75
CA PHE A 87 -6.70 4.92 0.83
C PHE A 87 -8.03 5.12 1.57
N PHE A 88 -8.30 4.34 2.63
CA PHE A 88 -9.54 4.49 3.43
C PHE A 88 -9.53 5.68 4.39
N ARG A 89 -8.35 6.21 4.72
CA ARG A 89 -8.16 7.42 5.53
C ARG A 89 -7.24 8.41 4.81
N PRO A 90 -7.76 9.17 3.83
CA PRO A 90 -6.96 10.08 3.03
C PRO A 90 -6.38 11.26 3.84
N ALA A 91 -6.92 11.54 5.03
CA ALA A 91 -6.35 12.54 5.94
C ALA A 91 -5.39 11.86 6.94
N PRO A 92 -4.12 12.30 7.05
CA PRO A 92 -3.25 11.85 8.13
C PRO A 92 -3.90 12.19 9.48
N PRO A 93 -3.74 11.33 10.52
CA PRO A 93 -4.26 11.64 11.84
C PRO A 93 -3.70 12.99 12.29
N ARG A 94 -4.58 13.96 12.51
CA ARG A 94 -4.17 15.25 13.07
C ARG A 94 -3.60 14.98 14.47
N PRO A 95 -2.42 15.52 14.82
CA PRO A 95 -2.00 15.50 16.21
C PRO A 95 -3.09 16.15 17.06
N PRO A 96 -3.35 15.65 18.29
CA PRO A 96 -4.33 16.25 19.16
C PRO A 96 -3.99 17.73 19.35
N SER A 97 -4.86 18.59 18.83
CA SER A 97 -4.79 20.04 19.00
C SER A 97 -5.42 20.38 20.35
N GLY A 98 -4.69 20.07 21.42
CA GLY A 98 -5.06 20.42 22.77
C GLY A 98 -3.81 20.46 23.65
N PRO A 99 -3.66 21.48 24.52
CA PRO A 99 -2.56 21.49 25.47
C PRO A 99 -2.62 20.23 26.35
N PRO A 100 -1.46 19.69 26.77
CA PRO A 100 -1.44 18.58 27.71
C PRO A 100 -2.22 18.99 28.96
N ARG A 101 -3.34 18.32 29.21
CA ARG A 101 -4.06 18.45 30.49
C ARG A 101 -3.17 17.82 31.54
N THR A 102 -2.46 18.64 32.30
CA THR A 102 -1.87 18.24 33.58
C THR A 102 -3.02 17.91 34.54
N SER A 103 -3.39 16.65 34.61
CA SER A 103 -4.12 16.12 35.76
C SER A 103 -3.14 16.03 36.90
N GLY A 104 -3.14 17.05 37.77
CA GLY A 104 -2.50 16.99 39.07
C GLY A 104 -3.22 15.99 39.97
N PHE A 105 -2.45 15.12 40.61
CA PHE A 105 -2.78 14.43 41.84
C PHE A 105 -1.85 14.95 42.93
#